data_AF-A0A974BIB0-F1
#
_entry.id   AF-A0A974BIB0-F1
#
_cell.length_a   1.000
_cell.length_b   1.000
_cell.length_c   1.000
_cell.angle_alpha   90.00
_cell.angle_beta   90.00
_cell.angle_gamma   90.00
#
_symmetry.space_group_name_H-M   'P 1'
#
loop_
_entity.id
_entity.type
_entity.pdbx_description
1 polymer ?
#
loop_
_entity_poly.entity_id
_entity_poly.type
_entity_poly.pdbx_seq_one_letter_code
_entity_poly.pdbx_strand_id
1 'polypeptide(L)'
;MNDKIKLKQWKEISEAKLKDLYYEQNLSDYTIAEIYGVTKNQVRYKRNKFGISIKNKIFNEFISQSSEVYKGLNNDSKARLLKQENIDGIAKALTHYAFRNGPVEDMHANGKLTQEDMKILNKYMVNRLAGIMYTIYEEKWLQLELIYEHLKNYGTHWEQAEPDTEDLELIWNENLKLIKNNFR
;
A
#
# COMPACT_ATOMS: atom_id res chain seq x y z
N MET A 1 -38.86 -5.92 -21.68
CA MET A 1 -37.48 -6.36 -22.02
C MET A 1 -37.44 -7.89 -21.94
N ASN A 2 -36.98 -8.58 -22.98
CA ASN A 2 -37.01 -10.04 -23.10
C ASN A 2 -36.14 -10.70 -22.00
N ASP A 3 -36.64 -11.71 -21.29
CA ASP A 3 -35.93 -12.37 -20.17
C ASP A 3 -34.59 -12.96 -20.58
N LYS A 4 -34.44 -13.37 -21.84
CA LYS A 4 -33.13 -13.81 -22.39
C LYS A 4 -32.08 -12.69 -22.39
N ILE A 5 -32.49 -11.44 -22.58
CA ILE A 5 -31.59 -10.27 -22.59
C ILE A 5 -31.16 -9.93 -21.15
N LYS A 6 -32.11 -9.95 -20.21
CA LYS A 6 -31.82 -9.71 -18.78
C LYS A 6 -30.84 -10.74 -18.22
N LEU A 7 -31.04 -12.02 -18.54
CA LEU A 7 -30.14 -13.10 -18.11
C LEU A 7 -28.74 -12.96 -18.70
N LYS A 8 -28.61 -12.52 -19.96
CA LYS A 8 -27.31 -12.23 -20.58
C LYS A 8 -26.58 -11.11 -19.83
N GLN A 9 -27.28 -10.01 -19.54
CA GLN A 9 -26.73 -8.90 -18.76
C GLN A 9 -26.31 -9.33 -17.34
N TRP A 10 -27.06 -10.21 -16.68
CA TRP A 10 -26.65 -10.75 -15.37
C TRP A 10 -25.35 -11.55 -15.46
N LYS A 11 -25.17 -12.36 -16.49
CA LYS A 11 -23.94 -13.14 -16.67
C LYS A 11 -22.73 -12.22 -16.82
N GLU A 12 -22.89 -11.12 -17.55
CA GLU A 12 -21.84 -10.16 -17.88
C GLU A 12 -21.68 -9.01 -16.85
N ILE A 13 -22.55 -8.92 -15.83
CA ILE A 13 -22.47 -7.83 -14.84
C ILE A 13 -21.09 -7.81 -14.15
N SER A 14 -20.47 -6.63 -14.17
CA SER A 14 -19.18 -6.38 -13.52
C SER A 14 -19.34 -6.21 -12.01
N GLU A 15 -18.23 -6.39 -11.29
CA GLU A 15 -18.17 -6.10 -9.86
C GLU A 15 -18.56 -4.64 -9.56
N ALA A 16 -18.01 -3.69 -10.33
CA ALA A 16 -18.29 -2.26 -10.16
C ALA A 16 -19.79 -1.96 -10.29
N LYS A 17 -20.47 -2.54 -11.29
CA LYS A 17 -21.90 -2.31 -11.47
C LYS A 17 -22.73 -2.94 -10.36
N LEU A 18 -22.36 -4.13 -9.88
CA LEU A 18 -23.07 -4.77 -8.78
C LEU A 18 -22.83 -4.06 -7.44
N LYS A 19 -21.65 -3.43 -7.25
CA LYS A 19 -21.34 -2.54 -6.12
C LYS A 19 -22.23 -1.30 -6.14
N ASP A 20 -22.31 -0.59 -7.28
CA ASP A 20 -23.17 0.59 -7.46
C ASP A 20 -24.63 0.31 -7.06
N LEU A 21 -25.22 -0.76 -7.60
CA LEU A 21 -26.60 -1.15 -7.27
C LEU A 21 -26.82 -1.42 -5.78
N TYR A 22 -25.88 -2.12 -5.14
CA TYR A 22 -26.06 -2.58 -3.76
C TYR A 22 -25.62 -1.55 -2.71
N TYR A 23 -24.53 -0.82 -2.94
CA TYR A 23 -23.97 0.13 -1.98
C TYR A 23 -24.46 1.57 -2.17
N GLU A 24 -24.54 2.05 -3.41
CA GLU A 24 -24.83 3.45 -3.72
C GLU A 24 -26.33 3.67 -3.91
N GLN A 25 -26.98 2.79 -4.67
CA GLN A 25 -28.42 2.82 -4.87
C GLN A 25 -29.20 2.10 -3.75
N ASN A 26 -28.50 1.46 -2.81
CA ASN A 26 -29.07 0.76 -1.65
C ASN A 26 -30.16 -0.27 -2.02
N LEU A 27 -30.04 -0.93 -3.18
CA LEU A 27 -31.02 -1.92 -3.64
C LEU A 27 -30.83 -3.26 -2.93
N SER A 28 -31.95 -3.89 -2.55
CA SER A 28 -31.94 -5.21 -1.95
C SER A 28 -31.58 -6.32 -2.97
N ASP A 29 -31.08 -7.46 -2.49
CA ASP A 29 -30.83 -8.65 -3.33
C ASP A 29 -32.10 -9.05 -4.13
N TYR A 30 -33.29 -8.81 -3.57
CA TYR A 30 -34.57 -9.06 -4.21
C TYR A 30 -34.85 -8.09 -5.37
N THR A 31 -34.68 -6.80 -5.13
CA THR A 31 -34.90 -5.75 -6.15
C THR A 31 -33.93 -5.91 -7.31
N ILE A 32 -32.66 -6.23 -7.04
CA ILE A 32 -31.66 -6.53 -8.06
C ILE A 32 -32.08 -7.78 -8.87
N ALA A 33 -32.59 -8.82 -8.20
CA ALA A 33 -33.09 -10.02 -8.86
C ALA A 33 -34.24 -9.74 -9.84
N GLU A 34 -35.20 -8.89 -9.49
CA GLU A 34 -36.32 -8.50 -10.37
C GLU A 34 -35.84 -7.74 -11.62
N ILE A 35 -34.89 -6.81 -11.46
CA ILE A 35 -34.30 -6.04 -12.56
C ILE A 35 -33.69 -6.98 -13.60
N TYR A 36 -32.93 -7.97 -13.14
CA TYR A 36 -32.15 -8.88 -14.00
C TYR A 36 -32.84 -10.22 -14.30
N GLY A 37 -34.05 -10.47 -13.81
CA GLY A 37 -34.78 -11.72 -14.06
C GLY A 37 -34.07 -12.95 -13.50
N VAL A 38 -33.44 -12.82 -12.32
CA VAL A 38 -32.70 -13.89 -11.64
C VAL A 38 -33.22 -14.10 -10.23
N THR A 39 -32.75 -15.14 -9.54
CA THR A 39 -33.13 -15.38 -8.15
C THR A 39 -32.28 -14.54 -7.18
N LYS A 40 -32.86 -14.18 -6.03
CA LYS A 40 -32.12 -13.51 -4.93
C LYS A 40 -30.85 -14.29 -4.51
N ASN A 41 -30.88 -15.62 -4.59
CA ASN A 41 -29.76 -16.48 -4.24
C ASN A 41 -28.61 -16.35 -5.25
N GLN A 42 -28.93 -16.22 -6.54
CA GLN A 42 -27.92 -15.94 -7.57
C GLN A 42 -27.26 -14.56 -7.34
N VAL A 43 -28.05 -13.55 -6.98
CA VAL A 43 -27.54 -12.21 -6.62
C VAL A 43 -26.60 -12.28 -5.42
N ARG A 44 -27.05 -12.90 -4.33
CA ARG A 44 -26.26 -13.10 -3.12
C ARG A 44 -24.96 -13.86 -3.39
N TYR A 45 -25.03 -14.95 -4.16
CA TYR A 45 -23.85 -15.74 -4.52
C TYR A 45 -22.82 -14.89 -5.27
N LYS A 46 -23.25 -14.12 -6.28
CA LYS A 46 -22.34 -13.28 -7.07
C LYS A 46 -21.78 -12.12 -6.25
N ARG A 47 -22.60 -11.49 -5.38
CA ARG A 47 -22.14 -10.51 -4.38
C ARG A 47 -21.06 -11.10 -3.48
N ASN A 48 -21.28 -12.29 -2.90
CA ASN A 48 -20.31 -12.96 -2.04
C ASN A 48 -19.02 -13.28 -2.79
N LYS A 49 -19.11 -13.76 -4.04
CA LYS A 49 -17.96 -14.02 -4.91
C LYS A 49 -17.13 -12.77 -5.16
N PHE A 50 -17.77 -11.61 -5.29
CA PHE A 50 -17.10 -10.31 -5.42
C PHE A 50 -16.80 -9.62 -4.08
N GLY A 51 -17.05 -10.27 -2.94
CA GLY A 51 -16.84 -9.67 -1.63
C GLY A 51 -17.71 -8.43 -1.36
N ILE A 52 -18.90 -8.35 -1.93
CA ILE A 52 -19.84 -7.23 -1.70
C ILE A 52 -20.69 -7.58 -0.47
N SER A 53 -20.58 -6.80 0.60
CA SER A 53 -21.38 -6.94 1.83
C SER A 53 -21.33 -5.63 2.63
N ILE A 54 -22.33 -5.34 3.45
CA ILE A 54 -22.31 -4.14 4.32
C ILE A 54 -21.06 -4.12 5.21
N LYS A 55 -20.67 -5.29 5.76
CA LYS A 55 -19.41 -5.43 6.52
C LYS A 55 -18.19 -5.00 5.72
N ASN A 56 -18.08 -5.43 4.46
CA ASN A 56 -16.96 -5.04 3.60
C ASN A 56 -17.03 -3.57 3.17
N LYS A 57 -18.23 -3.00 2.99
CA LYS A 57 -18.41 -1.56 2.76
C LYS A 57 -17.83 -0.76 3.92
N ILE A 58 -18.30 -1.05 5.15
CA ILE A 58 -17.85 -0.38 6.38
C ILE A 58 -16.33 -0.53 6.56
N PHE A 59 -15.79 -1.74 6.38
CA PHE A 59 -14.36 -1.97 6.49
C PHE A 59 -13.58 -1.12 5.48
N ASN A 60 -13.99 -1.14 4.20
CA ASN A 60 -13.30 -0.39 3.14
C ASN A 60 -13.38 1.13 3.36
N GLU A 61 -14.52 1.65 3.84
CA GLU A 61 -14.66 3.05 4.22
C GLU A 61 -13.72 3.42 5.37
N PHE A 62 -13.64 2.55 6.39
CA PHE A 62 -12.75 2.70 7.53
C PHE A 62 -11.27 2.73 7.11
N ILE A 63 -10.82 1.82 6.26
CA ILE A 63 -9.42 1.75 5.81
C ILE A 63 -9.11 2.66 4.61
N SER A 64 -10.10 3.37 4.07
CA SER A 64 -9.86 4.27 2.94
C SER A 64 -8.85 5.34 3.35
N GLN A 65 -7.89 5.66 2.46
CA GLN A 65 -6.86 6.66 2.75
C GLN A 65 -7.43 8.07 2.99
N SER A 66 -8.68 8.29 2.60
CA SER A 66 -9.45 9.50 2.85
C SER A 66 -10.18 9.53 4.20
N SER A 67 -10.28 8.40 4.91
CA SER A 67 -11.03 8.31 6.17
C SER A 67 -10.33 9.08 7.28
N GLU A 68 -11.13 9.63 8.21
CA GLU A 68 -10.56 10.35 9.35
C GLU A 68 -9.73 9.43 10.25
N VAL A 69 -10.11 8.15 10.34
CA VAL A 69 -9.34 7.16 11.09
C VAL A 69 -7.99 6.90 10.44
N TYR A 70 -7.95 6.72 9.12
CA TYR A 70 -6.68 6.54 8.40
C TYR A 70 -5.77 7.76 8.60
N LYS A 71 -6.32 8.97 8.45
CA LYS A 71 -5.56 10.22 8.65
C LYS A 71 -4.98 10.31 10.07
N GLY A 72 -5.79 10.00 11.08
CA GLY A 72 -5.35 9.95 12.48
C GLY A 72 -4.21 8.94 12.68
N LEU A 73 -4.40 7.69 12.23
CA LEU A 73 -3.38 6.65 12.32
C LEU A 73 -2.09 7.00 11.56
N ASN A 74 -2.22 7.64 10.39
CA ASN A 74 -1.09 8.09 9.60
C ASN A 74 -0.31 9.21 10.30
N ASN A 75 -1.02 10.18 10.88
CA ASN A 75 -0.40 11.25 11.67
C ASN A 75 0.29 10.72 12.93
N ASP A 76 -0.35 9.79 13.65
CA ASP A 76 0.24 9.13 14.81
C ASP A 76 1.48 8.32 14.42
N SER A 77 1.44 7.65 13.26
CA SER A 77 2.58 6.91 12.72
C SER A 77 3.73 7.84 12.37
N LYS A 78 3.45 8.97 11.70
CA LYS A 78 4.43 10.03 11.44
C LYS A 78 5.06 10.53 12.75
N ALA A 79 4.24 10.85 13.75
CA ALA A 79 4.70 11.36 15.04
C ALA A 79 5.58 10.35 15.79
N ARG A 80 5.24 9.06 15.75
CA ARG A 80 6.08 7.99 16.33
C ARG A 80 7.38 7.81 15.55
N LEU A 81 7.32 7.75 14.23
CA LEU A 81 8.50 7.52 13.38
C LEU A 81 9.50 8.68 13.51
N LEU A 82 9.03 9.92 13.59
CA LEU A 82 9.88 11.10 13.73
C LEU A 82 10.35 11.37 15.16
N LYS A 83 10.40 10.36 16.05
CA LYS A 83 11.06 10.52 17.34
C LYS A 83 12.54 10.17 17.22
N GLN A 84 13.38 10.92 17.93
CA GLN A 84 14.83 10.76 17.88
C GLN A 84 15.27 9.33 18.21
N GLU A 85 14.63 8.70 19.21
CA GLU A 85 14.93 7.33 19.63
C GLU A 85 14.66 6.27 18.54
N ASN A 86 13.82 6.59 17.55
CA ASN A 86 13.45 5.66 16.47
C ASN A 86 14.34 5.80 15.23
N ILE A 87 15.22 6.80 15.17
CA ILE A 87 16.07 7.09 14.00
C ILE A 87 16.96 5.88 13.64
N ASP A 88 17.59 5.24 14.62
CA ASP A 88 18.46 4.07 14.37
C ASP A 88 17.67 2.90 13.77
N GLY A 89 16.48 2.62 14.33
CA GLY A 89 15.61 1.55 13.83
C GLY A 89 15.14 1.80 12.40
N ILE A 90 14.71 3.03 12.10
CA ILE A 90 14.26 3.42 10.76
C ILE A 90 15.41 3.36 9.76
N ALA A 91 16.58 3.87 10.11
CA ALA A 91 17.75 3.85 9.22
C ALA A 91 18.17 2.42 8.86
N LYS A 92 18.11 1.49 9.82
CA LYS A 92 18.33 0.06 9.56
C LYS A 92 17.27 -0.53 8.65
N ALA A 93 15.99 -0.29 8.93
CA ALA A 93 14.88 -0.80 8.11
C ALA A 93 14.96 -0.29 6.66
N LEU A 94 15.23 1.01 6.48
CA LEU A 94 15.39 1.62 5.16
C LEU A 94 16.66 1.13 4.44
N THR A 95 17.75 0.85 5.17
CA THR A 95 18.94 0.21 4.57
C THR A 95 18.61 -1.19 4.06
N HIS A 96 17.84 -1.97 4.83
CA HIS A 96 17.37 -3.25 4.38
C HIS A 96 16.51 -3.13 3.12
N TYR A 97 15.50 -2.26 3.17
CA TYR A 97 14.52 -2.08 2.10
C TYR A 97 15.13 -1.53 0.80
N ALA A 98 15.82 -0.39 0.87
CA ALA A 98 16.19 0.38 -0.32
C ALA A 98 17.58 0.06 -0.88
N PHE A 99 18.42 -0.68 -0.14
CA PHE A 99 19.81 -0.91 -0.54
C PHE A 99 20.23 -2.37 -0.44
N ARG A 100 20.03 -3.00 0.73
CA ARG A 100 20.58 -4.32 0.99
C ARG A 100 19.78 -5.41 0.26
N ASN A 101 18.47 -5.41 0.42
CA ASN A 101 17.59 -6.38 -0.23
C ASN A 101 17.63 -6.15 -1.75
N GLY A 102 17.71 -7.23 -2.52
CA GLY A 102 17.86 -7.18 -3.98
C GLY A 102 19.33 -7.32 -4.42
N PRO A 103 19.82 -6.50 -5.38
CA PRO A 103 21.09 -6.74 -6.06
C PRO A 103 22.32 -6.86 -5.13
N VAL A 104 22.36 -6.11 -4.03
CA VAL A 104 23.48 -6.18 -3.07
C VAL A 104 23.50 -7.52 -2.34
N GLU A 105 22.35 -8.00 -1.87
CA GLU A 105 22.23 -9.33 -1.27
C GLU A 105 22.54 -10.42 -2.30
N ASP A 106 22.10 -10.27 -3.55
CA ASP A 106 22.42 -11.21 -4.63
C ASP A 106 23.93 -11.26 -4.89
N MET A 107 24.61 -10.11 -4.90
CA MET A 107 26.07 -10.06 -5.05
C MET A 107 26.78 -10.77 -3.89
N HIS A 108 26.29 -10.59 -2.66
CA HIS A 108 26.82 -11.29 -1.49
C HIS A 108 26.57 -12.80 -1.55
N ALA A 109 25.36 -13.23 -1.87
CA ALA A 109 24.99 -14.64 -2.02
C ALA A 109 25.83 -15.34 -3.10
N ASN A 110 26.17 -14.62 -4.17
CA ASN A 110 27.02 -15.10 -5.26
C ASN A 110 28.53 -14.95 -4.97
N GLY A 111 28.93 -14.60 -3.75
CA GLY A 111 30.33 -14.49 -3.33
C GLY A 111 31.11 -13.32 -3.94
N LYS A 112 30.43 -12.34 -4.57
CA LYS A 112 31.05 -11.13 -5.11
C LYS A 112 31.36 -10.08 -4.04
N LEU A 113 30.66 -10.15 -2.91
CA LEU A 113 30.93 -9.38 -1.71
C LEU A 113 31.22 -10.34 -0.57
N THR A 114 32.21 -10.00 0.25
CA THR A 114 32.47 -10.73 1.48
C THR A 114 31.50 -10.30 2.59
N GLN A 115 31.44 -11.07 3.67
CA GLN A 115 30.71 -10.69 4.88
C GLN A 115 31.23 -9.38 5.48
N GLU A 116 32.52 -9.09 5.35
CA GLU A 116 33.10 -7.86 5.87
C GLU A 116 32.73 -6.66 5.00
N ASP A 117 32.72 -6.82 3.67
CA ASP A 117 32.20 -5.81 2.75
C ASP A 117 30.75 -5.46 3.07
N MET A 118 29.92 -6.48 3.34
CA MET A 118 28.52 -6.28 3.73
C MET A 118 28.38 -5.46 5.00
N LYS A 119 29.20 -5.70 6.03
CA LYS A 119 29.17 -4.89 7.26
C LYS A 119 29.54 -3.44 6.99
N ILE A 120 30.58 -3.20 6.18
CA ILE A 120 31.04 -1.86 5.83
C ILE A 120 29.94 -1.10 5.08
N LEU A 121 29.36 -1.72 4.03
CA LEU A 121 28.31 -1.13 3.21
C LEU A 121 27.04 -0.86 4.03
N ASN A 122 26.60 -1.83 4.83
CA ASN A 122 25.44 -1.65 5.70
C ASN A 122 25.68 -0.53 6.71
N LYS A 123 26.85 -0.47 7.36
CA LYS A 123 27.17 0.57 8.33
C LYS A 123 27.21 1.95 7.68
N TYR A 124 27.77 2.06 6.47
CA TYR A 124 27.78 3.29 5.70
C TYR A 124 26.35 3.78 5.42
N MET A 125 25.49 2.91 4.88
CA MET A 125 24.11 3.28 4.53
C MET A 125 23.25 3.60 5.75
N VAL A 126 23.34 2.80 6.82
CA VAL A 126 22.64 3.08 8.09
C VAL A 126 23.04 4.44 8.63
N ASN A 127 24.33 4.76 8.67
CA ASN A 127 24.80 6.05 9.17
C ASN A 127 24.31 7.22 8.30
N ARG A 128 24.33 7.06 6.96
CA ARG A 128 23.86 8.11 6.03
C ARG A 128 22.36 8.37 6.17
N LEU A 129 21.56 7.30 6.19
CA LEU A 129 20.12 7.40 6.37
C LEU A 129 19.75 7.95 7.76
N ALA A 130 20.45 7.53 8.82
CA ALA A 130 20.27 8.11 10.15
C ALA A 130 20.59 9.61 10.18
N GLY A 131 21.63 10.05 9.46
CA GLY A 131 21.96 11.46 9.30
C GLY A 131 20.84 12.26 8.63
N ILE A 132 20.28 11.75 7.52
CA ILE A 132 19.14 12.38 6.83
C ILE A 132 17.93 12.47 7.75
N MET A 133 17.56 11.37 8.42
CA MET A 133 16.44 11.32 9.34
C MET A 133 16.62 12.28 10.52
N TYR A 134 17.85 12.39 11.05
CA TYR A 134 18.18 13.35 12.10
C TYR A 134 18.06 14.81 11.62
N THR A 135 18.51 15.11 10.40
CA THR A 135 18.34 16.45 9.80
C THR A 135 16.86 16.80 9.62
N ILE A 136 16.02 15.84 9.22
CA ILE A 136 14.55 16.02 9.13
C ILE A 136 13.95 16.26 10.51
N TYR A 137 14.31 15.42 11.50
CA TYR A 137 13.83 15.54 12.89
C TYR A 137 14.14 16.92 13.49
N GLU A 138 15.33 17.43 13.23
CA GLU A 138 15.80 18.74 13.71
C GLU A 138 15.32 19.92 12.84
N GLU A 139 14.45 19.67 11.86
CA GLU A 139 13.92 20.67 10.92
C GLU A 139 15.00 21.48 10.17
N LYS A 140 16.16 20.86 9.91
CA LYS A 140 17.32 21.49 9.24
C LYS A 140 17.16 21.50 7.71
N TRP A 141 16.03 22.01 7.21
CA TRP A 141 15.65 21.99 5.80
C TRP A 141 16.68 22.63 4.85
N LEU A 142 17.30 23.75 5.27
CA LEU A 142 18.35 24.40 4.50
C LEU A 142 19.54 23.48 4.22
N GLN A 143 19.89 22.57 5.14
CA GLN A 143 20.98 21.62 4.91
C GLN A 143 20.61 20.60 3.82
N LEU A 144 19.35 20.16 3.77
CA LEU A 144 18.86 19.25 2.73
C LEU A 144 18.82 19.96 1.37
N GLU A 145 18.39 21.22 1.33
CA GLU A 145 18.38 22.04 0.11
C GLU A 145 19.81 22.22 -0.44
N LEU A 146 20.78 22.54 0.42
CA LEU A 146 22.18 22.69 0.00
C LEU A 146 22.77 21.38 -0.55
N ILE A 147 22.42 20.23 0.03
CA ILE A 147 22.82 18.91 -0.49
C ILE A 147 22.21 18.68 -1.87
N TYR A 148 20.91 18.98 -2.04
CA TYR A 148 20.24 18.86 -3.33
C TYR A 148 20.88 19.76 -4.38
N GLU A 149 21.08 21.05 -4.09
CA GLU A 149 21.71 21.98 -5.02
C GLU A 149 23.14 21.57 -5.40
N HIS A 150 23.88 21.02 -4.44
CA HIS A 150 25.22 20.51 -4.70
C HIS A 150 25.20 19.27 -5.60
N LEU A 151 24.20 18.38 -5.46
CA LEU A 151 24.20 17.05 -6.09
C LEU A 151 23.27 16.89 -7.30
N LYS A 152 22.32 17.80 -7.54
CA LYS A 152 21.26 17.64 -8.57
C LYS A 152 21.77 17.47 -10.00
N ASN A 153 23.01 17.89 -10.29
CA ASN A 153 23.62 17.78 -11.61
C ASN A 153 24.46 16.49 -11.78
N TYR A 154 24.62 15.68 -10.74
CA TYR A 154 25.22 14.36 -10.82
C TYR A 154 24.15 13.34 -11.21
N GLY A 155 24.52 12.35 -12.04
CA GLY A 155 23.57 11.32 -12.49
C GLY A 155 22.56 11.81 -13.53
N THR A 156 22.78 12.95 -14.19
CA THR A 156 21.91 13.47 -15.27
C THR A 156 21.80 12.55 -16.49
N HIS A 157 22.69 11.57 -16.59
CA HIS A 157 22.69 10.52 -17.62
C HIS A 157 21.96 9.25 -17.16
N TRP A 158 21.49 9.20 -15.92
CA TRP A 158 20.67 8.10 -15.43
C TRP A 158 19.24 8.25 -15.94
N GLU A 159 18.55 7.12 -16.04
CA GLU A 159 17.13 7.14 -16.35
C GLU A 159 16.35 7.87 -15.26
N GLN A 160 15.21 8.44 -15.63
CA GLN A 160 14.32 9.10 -14.70
C GLN A 160 13.90 8.09 -13.62
N ALA A 161 13.95 8.51 -12.35
CA ALA A 161 13.51 7.67 -11.25
C ALA A 161 12.01 7.35 -11.38
N GLU A 162 11.68 6.07 -11.31
CA GLU A 162 10.31 5.56 -11.20
C GLU A 162 10.04 5.17 -9.74
N PRO A 163 8.98 5.69 -9.10
CA PRO A 163 8.64 5.28 -7.75
C PRO A 163 8.22 3.80 -7.71
N ASP A 164 9.04 2.97 -7.07
CA ASP A 164 8.71 1.57 -6.80
C ASP A 164 8.12 1.43 -5.38
N THR A 165 6.84 1.08 -5.33
CA THR A 165 6.06 0.90 -4.09
C THR A 165 5.47 -0.51 -3.96
N GLU A 166 5.82 -1.45 -4.84
CA GLU A 166 5.17 -2.77 -4.90
C GLU A 166 5.27 -3.51 -3.56
N ASP A 167 6.47 -3.57 -2.98
CA ASP A 167 6.72 -4.22 -1.69
C ASP A 167 5.98 -3.53 -0.53
N LEU A 168 5.91 -2.19 -0.54
CA LEU A 168 5.16 -1.43 0.47
C LEU A 168 3.67 -1.72 0.39
N GLU A 169 3.13 -1.79 -0.83
CA GLU A 169 1.74 -2.13 -1.09
C GLU A 169 1.43 -3.58 -0.71
N LEU A 170 2.34 -4.50 -0.99
CA LEU A 170 2.21 -5.89 -0.59
C LEU A 170 2.11 -6.02 0.94
N ILE A 171 3.08 -5.45 1.68
CA ILE A 171 3.10 -5.46 3.14
C ILE A 171 1.82 -4.84 3.70
N TRP A 172 1.39 -3.70 3.15
CA TRP A 172 0.15 -3.05 3.54
C TRP A 172 -1.07 -3.97 3.34
N ASN A 173 -1.21 -4.56 2.16
CA ASN A 173 -2.33 -5.41 1.80
C ASN A 173 -2.40 -6.70 2.63
N GLU A 174 -1.26 -7.29 2.97
CA GLU A 174 -1.18 -8.44 3.88
C GLU A 174 -1.67 -8.08 5.28
N ASN A 175 -1.25 -6.95 5.82
CA ASN A 175 -1.71 -6.48 7.13
C ASN A 175 -3.21 -6.16 7.14
N LEU A 176 -3.74 -5.56 6.06
CA LEU A 176 -5.18 -5.34 5.93
C LEU A 176 -5.99 -6.64 5.93
N LYS A 177 -5.49 -7.71 5.29
CA LYS A 177 -6.14 -9.03 5.31
C LYS A 177 -6.19 -9.60 6.73
N LEU A 178 -5.11 -9.46 7.51
CA LEU A 178 -5.05 -9.90 8.91
C LEU A 178 -6.06 -9.14 9.76
N ILE A 179 -6.09 -7.82 9.67
CA ILE A 179 -7.05 -6.97 10.38
C ILE A 179 -8.48 -7.38 10.02
N LYS A 180 -8.78 -7.53 8.73
CA LYS A 180 -10.11 -7.95 8.25
C LYS A 180 -10.53 -9.32 8.78
N ASN A 181 -9.59 -10.26 8.90
CA ASN A 181 -9.86 -11.58 9.46
C ASN A 181 -10.18 -11.52 10.96
N ASN A 182 -9.57 -10.59 11.70
CA ASN A 182 -9.86 -10.38 13.13
C ASN A 182 -11.22 -9.72 13.40
N PHE A 183 -11.84 -9.12 12.38
CA PHE A 183 -13.22 -8.64 12.45
C PHE A 183 -14.26 -9.78 12.33
N ARG A 184 -13.86 -11.05 12.17
CA ARG A 184 -14.78 -12.19 12.05
C ARG A 184 -15.44 -12.58 13.35
#